data_AF-A0A1I7RYJ3-F1
#
_entry.id   AF-A0A1I7RYJ3-F1
#
_cell.length_a   1.000
_cell.length_b   1.000
_cell.length_c   1.000
_cell.angle_alpha   90.00
_cell.angle_beta   90.00
_cell.angle_gamma   90.00
#
_symmetry.space_group_name_H-M   'P 1'
#
loop_
_entity.id
_entity.type
_entity.pdbx_description
1 polymer ?
#
loop_
_entity_poly.entity_id
_entity_poly.type
_entity_poly.pdbx_seq_one_letter_code
_entity_poly.pdbx_strand_id
1 'polypeptide(L)'
;MAAVNLVFSKYNEKFFSYGYTNENSGPVNVLDYLLNSQPIVAEEDEKEVPLVEVELEGRLVIKEKSNGGEELQLVGGGGFVQLELGNVNGFSYFSGMKVRVRCVQTSPGAHSAQILSVCPFPSLPLAQLNGDFDFLRVFMGFGPLLNGDSYEHFDYFLSKAACSSASALILSGPFYNPAEPNKAVEQTRITFAKIVEKFKGQKTKVLILPNANNDVLSTNTFPTPAQKPRLLGLDALPENIQFLPDPAIFTLNGISFVATTTDPLKHLAKLERYCGELASGSDRMSILCEHLLQQQSACPVTFGPESDVMVNIQGNHFSQRPHFFIVPSNLAPLKRNVQNTVFVNPGRFLFGQKVRYTKLDVNIKRGRTNHADSVGFSDFSSVDNRNEPIVEQKPTQ
;
A
#
# COMPACT_ATOMS: atom_id res chain seq x y z
N MET A 1 -21.60 10.43 23.43
CA MET A 1 -20.63 10.11 22.36
C MET A 1 -20.71 8.62 22.07
N ALA A 2 -21.01 8.26 20.83
CA ALA A 2 -21.18 6.88 20.38
C ALA A 2 -19.86 6.08 20.47
N ALA A 3 -19.95 4.77 20.68
CA ALA A 3 -18.82 3.86 20.60
C ALA A 3 -18.21 3.91 19.18
N VAL A 4 -16.88 3.79 19.07
CA VAL A 4 -16.24 3.79 17.75
C VAL A 4 -16.66 2.53 17.00
N ASN A 5 -17.26 2.63 15.81
CA ASN A 5 -17.65 1.46 15.01
C ASN A 5 -16.47 1.04 14.13
N LEU A 6 -16.04 -0.21 14.27
CA LEU A 6 -14.99 -0.81 13.43
C LEU A 6 -15.60 -1.93 12.60
N VAL A 7 -15.44 -1.86 11.28
CA VAL A 7 -15.94 -2.86 10.35
C VAL A 7 -14.81 -3.30 9.43
N PHE A 8 -14.71 -4.61 9.21
CA PHE A 8 -13.76 -5.22 8.29
C PHE A 8 -14.42 -5.44 6.92
N SER A 9 -13.73 -5.07 5.85
CA SER A 9 -14.06 -5.53 4.51
C SER A 9 -13.26 -6.77 4.18
N LYS A 10 -13.91 -7.81 3.64
CA LYS A 10 -13.21 -8.96 3.07
C LYS A 10 -12.34 -8.50 1.90
N TYR A 11 -11.18 -9.13 1.73
CA TYR A 11 -10.41 -9.03 0.49
C TYR A 11 -11.28 -9.50 -0.67
N ASN A 12 -11.29 -8.73 -1.76
CA ASN A 12 -12.03 -9.12 -2.95
C ASN A 12 -11.23 -10.22 -3.67
N GLU A 13 -11.68 -11.47 -3.56
CA GLU A 13 -11.13 -12.63 -4.28
C GLU A 13 -11.57 -12.67 -5.75
N LYS A 14 -12.38 -11.71 -6.22
CA LYS A 14 -12.62 -11.56 -7.65
C LYS A 14 -11.31 -11.14 -8.32
N PHE A 15 -10.58 -12.14 -8.77
CA PHE A 15 -9.82 -12.03 -9.99
C PHE A 15 -10.74 -11.36 -11.00
N PHE A 16 -10.32 -10.22 -11.54
CA PHE A 16 -10.98 -9.68 -12.71
C PHE A 16 -10.84 -10.72 -13.83
N SER A 17 -11.79 -11.64 -13.94
CA SER A 17 -12.27 -12.04 -15.23
C SER A 17 -13.14 -10.88 -15.69
N TYR A 18 -12.60 -10.01 -16.54
CA TYR A 18 -13.46 -9.19 -17.36
C TYR A 18 -14.26 -10.18 -18.22
N GLY A 19 -15.53 -10.36 -17.86
CA GLY A 19 -16.47 -11.07 -18.68
C GLY A 19 -16.53 -10.39 -20.03
N TYR A 20 -16.39 -11.20 -21.09
CA TYR A 20 -16.69 -10.86 -22.46
C TYR A 20 -17.98 -10.03 -22.53
N THR A 21 -17.88 -8.78 -22.97
CA THR A 21 -19.01 -8.04 -23.50
C THR A 21 -18.72 -7.77 -24.96
N ASN A 22 -19.54 -8.38 -25.83
CA ASN A 22 -19.46 -8.27 -27.27
C ASN A 22 -19.83 -6.85 -27.70
N GLU A 23 -18.81 -6.01 -27.88
CA GLU A 23 -18.70 -5.12 -29.05
C GLU A 23 -17.28 -5.30 -29.64
N ASN A 24 -17.08 -6.54 -30.12
CA ASN A 24 -16.15 -7.08 -31.11
C ASN A 24 -14.62 -6.90 -31.02
N SER A 25 -14.07 -6.71 -29.82
CA SER A 25 -13.06 -7.63 -29.21
C SER A 25 -12.40 -6.90 -28.04
N GLY A 26 -12.67 -7.34 -26.81
CA GLY A 26 -12.00 -6.82 -25.62
C GLY A 26 -10.49 -7.06 -25.63
N PRO A 27 -9.75 -6.59 -24.61
CA PRO A 27 -8.31 -6.82 -24.51
C PRO A 27 -8.00 -8.31 -24.59
N VAL A 28 -7.03 -8.65 -25.44
CA VAL A 28 -6.61 -10.02 -25.67
C VAL A 28 -5.64 -10.41 -24.57
N ASN A 29 -5.82 -11.59 -23.97
CA ASN A 29 -4.83 -12.12 -23.04
C ASN A 29 -3.55 -12.47 -23.81
N VAL A 30 -2.39 -12.29 -23.20
CA VAL A 30 -1.08 -12.67 -23.76
C VAL A 30 -1.07 -14.08 -24.38
N LEU A 31 -1.69 -15.09 -23.75
CA LEU A 31 -1.72 -16.44 -24.33
C LEU A 31 -2.49 -16.48 -25.66
N ASP A 32 -3.64 -15.83 -25.72
CA ASP A 32 -4.47 -15.78 -26.94
C ASP A 32 -3.75 -15.03 -28.06
N TYR A 33 -3.00 -13.97 -27.73
CA TYR A 33 -2.14 -13.29 -28.69
C TYR A 33 -1.09 -14.24 -29.27
N LEU A 34 -0.40 -15.01 -28.41
CA LEU A 34 0.64 -15.96 -28.84
C LEU A 34 0.06 -17.09 -29.71
N LEU A 35 -1.10 -17.64 -29.34
CA LEU A 35 -1.74 -18.72 -30.11
C LEU A 35 -2.20 -18.26 -31.50
N ASN A 36 -2.64 -17.01 -31.61
CA ASN A 36 -3.09 -16.42 -32.88
C ASN A 36 -1.94 -15.79 -33.69
N SER A 37 -0.76 -15.63 -33.10
CA SER A 37 0.47 -15.19 -33.78
C SER A 37 1.09 -16.36 -34.54
N GLN A 38 0.45 -16.81 -35.63
CA GLN A 38 1.03 -17.83 -36.50
C GLN A 38 2.02 -17.18 -37.49
N PRO A 39 3.18 -17.81 -37.76
CA PRO A 39 4.06 -17.36 -38.83
C PRO A 39 3.34 -17.55 -40.17
N ILE A 40 3.15 -16.46 -40.89
CA ILE A 40 2.58 -16.53 -42.24
C ILE A 40 3.69 -17.03 -43.15
N VAL A 41 3.52 -18.24 -43.70
CA VAL A 41 4.35 -18.75 -44.78
C VAL A 41 4.10 -17.84 -45.98
N ALA A 42 5.08 -17.04 -46.36
CA ALA A 42 5.00 -16.22 -47.55
C ALA A 42 4.94 -17.16 -48.77
N GLU A 43 3.76 -17.25 -49.41
CA GLU A 43 3.70 -17.67 -50.81
C GLU A 43 4.36 -16.58 -51.66
N GLU A 44 5.06 -16.97 -52.73
CA GLU A 44 6.04 -16.19 -53.52
C GLU A 44 5.51 -14.90 -54.20
N ASP A 45 4.35 -14.37 -53.84
CA ASP A 45 3.83 -13.10 -54.34
C ASP A 45 3.84 -12.03 -53.24
N GLU A 46 4.78 -11.09 -53.36
CA GLU A 46 4.95 -9.90 -52.52
C GLU A 46 3.64 -9.13 -52.29
N LYS A 47 2.97 -9.40 -51.17
CA LYS A 47 2.09 -8.44 -50.51
C LYS A 47 2.59 -8.28 -49.09
N GLU A 48 3.01 -7.06 -48.73
CA GLU A 48 3.32 -6.70 -47.35
C GLU A 48 2.19 -7.16 -46.44
N VAL A 49 2.48 -8.10 -45.55
CA VAL A 49 1.53 -8.51 -44.52
C VAL A 49 1.35 -7.32 -43.58
N PRO A 50 0.12 -6.79 -43.41
CA PRO A 50 -0.10 -5.70 -42.47
C PRO A 50 0.19 -6.16 -41.04
N LEU A 51 0.98 -5.38 -40.31
CA LEU A 51 1.23 -5.63 -38.89
C LEU A 51 -0.07 -5.48 -38.10
N VAL A 52 -0.28 -6.39 -37.15
CA VAL A 52 -1.50 -6.41 -36.34
C VAL A 52 -1.34 -5.47 -35.15
N GLU A 53 -2.24 -4.50 -35.05
CA GLU A 53 -2.45 -3.73 -33.83
C GLU A 53 -3.37 -4.51 -32.88
N VAL A 54 -2.99 -4.58 -31.61
CA VAL A 54 -3.72 -5.33 -30.58
C VAL A 54 -3.66 -4.60 -29.25
N GLU A 55 -4.72 -4.73 -28.46
CA GLU A 55 -4.72 -4.35 -27.05
C GLU A 55 -4.39 -5.57 -26.19
N LEU A 56 -3.25 -5.53 -25.51
CA LEU A 56 -2.81 -6.60 -24.62
C LEU A 56 -2.98 -6.18 -23.16
N GLU A 57 -3.46 -7.11 -22.34
CA GLU A 57 -3.52 -6.96 -20.89
C GLU A 57 -2.66 -8.01 -20.19
N GLY A 58 -1.89 -7.58 -19.20
CA GLY A 58 -1.01 -8.48 -18.44
C GLY A 58 -0.26 -7.77 -17.32
N ARG A 59 0.77 -8.42 -16.80
CA ARG A 59 1.69 -7.83 -15.82
C ARG A 59 3.05 -7.59 -16.44
N LEU A 60 3.60 -6.41 -16.20
CA LEU A 60 4.97 -6.10 -16.61
C LEU A 60 5.97 -6.86 -15.75
N VAL A 61 6.98 -7.40 -16.40
CA VAL A 61 8.18 -7.94 -15.76
C VAL A 61 9.37 -7.28 -16.43
N ILE A 62 10.24 -6.67 -15.61
CA ILE A 62 11.49 -6.09 -16.06
C ILE A 62 12.60 -7.08 -15.71
N LYS A 63 13.36 -7.54 -16.70
CA LYS A 63 14.51 -8.42 -16.51
C LYS A 63 15.79 -7.70 -16.90
N GLU A 64 16.82 -7.86 -16.08
CA GLU A 64 18.18 -7.48 -16.46
C GLU A 64 18.75 -8.54 -17.43
N LYS A 65 19.29 -8.07 -18.55
CA LYS A 65 19.99 -8.88 -19.54
C LYS A 65 21.44 -9.06 -19.11
N SER A 66 22.08 -10.13 -19.59
CA SER A 66 23.50 -10.42 -19.32
C SER A 66 24.46 -9.32 -19.78
N ASN A 67 24.06 -8.49 -20.74
CA ASN A 67 24.82 -7.34 -21.22
C ASN A 67 24.57 -6.05 -20.41
N GLY A 68 23.83 -6.12 -19.28
CA GLY A 68 23.46 -4.97 -18.46
C GLY A 68 22.32 -4.12 -19.02
N GLY A 69 21.75 -4.49 -20.17
CA GLY A 69 20.51 -3.89 -20.67
C GLY A 69 19.28 -4.46 -19.97
N GLU A 70 18.11 -3.93 -20.30
CA GLU A 70 16.85 -4.43 -19.74
C GLU A 70 15.93 -4.98 -20.82
N GLU A 71 15.09 -5.92 -20.39
CA GLU A 71 14.01 -6.48 -21.17
C GLU A 71 12.68 -6.21 -20.47
N LEU A 72 11.73 -5.65 -21.22
CA LEU A 72 10.37 -5.48 -20.76
C LEU A 72 9.52 -6.62 -21.31
N GLN A 73 8.83 -7.35 -20.43
CA GLN A 73 7.93 -8.43 -20.82
C GLN A 73 6.53 -8.17 -20.28
N LEU A 74 5.52 -8.47 -21.08
CA LEU A 74 4.13 -8.55 -20.62
C LEU A 74 3.76 -10.01 -20.41
N VAL A 75 3.49 -10.39 -19.17
CA VAL A 75 3.18 -11.77 -18.76
C VAL A 75 1.68 -11.91 -18.52
N GLY A 76 1.09 -12.97 -19.08
CA GLY A 76 -0.34 -13.26 -18.93
C GLY A 76 -0.69 -14.65 -19.49
N GLY A 77 -1.69 -15.31 -18.88
CA GLY A 77 -2.22 -16.58 -19.40
C GLY A 77 -1.22 -17.75 -19.47
N GLY A 78 -0.06 -17.66 -18.80
CA GLY A 78 0.99 -18.68 -18.87
C GLY A 78 2.05 -18.43 -19.96
N GLY A 79 1.94 -17.33 -20.73
CA GLY A 79 2.94 -16.90 -21.70
C GLY A 79 3.48 -15.50 -21.41
N PHE A 80 4.40 -15.03 -22.26
CA PHE A 80 4.90 -13.66 -22.25
C PHE A 80 5.10 -13.12 -23.66
N VAL A 81 4.90 -11.80 -23.84
CA VAL A 81 5.27 -11.04 -25.03
C VAL A 81 6.41 -10.10 -24.66
N GLN A 82 7.48 -10.07 -25.46
CA GLN A 82 8.53 -9.07 -25.29
C GLN A 82 8.01 -7.71 -25.79
N LEU A 83 8.09 -6.69 -24.95
CA LEU A 83 7.65 -5.35 -25.28
C LEU A 83 8.82 -4.45 -25.63
N GLU A 84 8.66 -3.69 -26.71
CA GLU A 84 9.53 -2.57 -27.06
C GLU A 84 8.83 -1.26 -26.74
N LEU A 85 9.51 -0.37 -26.01
CA LEU A 85 9.01 0.98 -25.78
C LEU A 85 9.04 1.73 -27.12
N GLY A 86 7.87 2.06 -27.67
CA GLY A 86 7.75 2.98 -28.80
C GLY A 86 7.92 4.44 -28.36
N ASN A 87 7.34 5.38 -29.12
CA ASN A 87 7.33 6.80 -28.78
C ASN A 87 6.27 7.14 -27.70
N VAL A 88 6.27 6.39 -26.61
CA VAL A 88 5.33 6.59 -25.49
C VAL A 88 5.89 7.64 -24.54
N ASN A 89 5.27 8.81 -24.52
CA ASN A 89 5.61 9.86 -23.56
C ASN A 89 4.77 9.71 -22.30
N GLY A 90 5.39 9.92 -21.13
CA GLY A 90 4.63 9.98 -19.88
C GLY A 90 4.45 8.66 -19.16
N PHE A 91 5.14 7.60 -19.58
CA PHE A 91 4.89 6.27 -19.05
C PHE A 91 5.78 5.96 -17.84
N SER A 92 5.18 6.00 -16.65
CA SER A 92 5.78 5.50 -15.41
C SER A 92 5.39 4.03 -15.21
N TYR A 93 6.38 3.14 -15.06
CA TYR A 93 6.16 1.70 -14.98
C TYR A 93 7.13 1.01 -14.02
N PHE A 94 6.76 -0.18 -13.55
CA PHE A 94 7.58 -0.99 -12.66
C PHE A 94 7.24 -2.48 -12.81
N SER A 95 8.15 -3.35 -12.37
CA SER A 95 7.94 -4.80 -12.39
C SER A 95 6.81 -5.20 -11.42
N GLY A 96 5.81 -5.93 -11.93
CA GLY A 96 4.60 -6.33 -11.22
C GLY A 96 3.34 -5.52 -11.56
N MET A 97 3.54 -4.36 -12.18
CA MET A 97 2.46 -3.46 -12.63
C MET A 97 1.54 -4.22 -13.60
N LYS A 98 0.26 -4.35 -13.24
CA LYS A 98 -0.77 -4.69 -14.22
C LYS A 98 -0.84 -3.53 -15.20
N VAL A 99 -0.85 -3.82 -16.49
CA VAL A 99 -1.04 -2.81 -17.54
C VAL A 99 -1.92 -3.35 -18.64
N ARG A 100 -2.51 -2.40 -19.35
CA ARG A 100 -3.16 -2.62 -20.63
C ARG A 100 -2.51 -1.69 -21.63
N VAL A 101 -2.02 -2.25 -22.73
CA VAL A 101 -1.26 -1.51 -23.73
C VAL A 101 -1.83 -1.79 -25.11
N ARG A 102 -1.94 -0.75 -25.91
CA ARG A 102 -2.12 -0.86 -27.35
C ARG A 102 -0.75 -0.98 -27.97
N CYS A 103 -0.53 -2.02 -28.76
CA CYS A 103 0.75 -2.30 -29.37
C CYS A 103 0.59 -2.84 -30.78
N VAL A 104 1.65 -2.73 -31.57
CA VAL A 104 1.76 -3.32 -32.90
C VAL A 104 2.81 -4.41 -32.88
N GLN A 105 2.53 -5.54 -33.51
CA GLN A 105 3.49 -6.62 -33.66
C GLN A 105 4.74 -6.15 -34.43
N THR A 106 5.94 -6.57 -34.01
CA THR A 106 7.20 -6.10 -34.62
C THR A 106 7.46 -6.69 -36.00
N SER A 107 7.08 -7.96 -36.22
CA SER A 107 7.05 -8.64 -37.51
C SER A 107 5.98 -9.73 -37.52
N PRO A 108 5.45 -10.14 -38.69
CA PRO A 108 4.42 -11.17 -38.76
C PRO A 108 4.83 -12.46 -38.01
N GLY A 109 4.04 -12.88 -37.03
CA GLY A 109 4.33 -14.06 -36.20
C GLY A 109 5.32 -13.84 -35.04
N ALA A 110 5.86 -12.63 -34.85
CA ALA A 110 6.74 -12.32 -33.72
C ALA A 110 6.03 -12.40 -32.36
N HIS A 111 6.73 -12.97 -31.37
CA HIS A 111 6.35 -12.90 -29.95
C HIS A 111 6.84 -11.60 -29.28
N SER A 112 7.03 -10.54 -30.07
CA SER A 112 7.33 -9.19 -29.59
C SER A 112 6.41 -8.15 -30.21
N ALA A 113 6.17 -7.07 -29.46
CA ALA A 113 5.29 -5.98 -29.87
C ALA A 113 5.83 -4.63 -29.40
N GLN A 114 5.67 -3.61 -30.23
CA GLN A 114 6.01 -2.22 -29.91
C GLN A 114 4.80 -1.52 -29.29
N ILE A 115 4.98 -0.91 -28.13
CA ILE A 115 3.92 -0.16 -27.44
C ILE A 115 3.64 1.14 -28.20
N LEU A 116 2.38 1.33 -28.59
CA LEU A 116 1.86 2.55 -29.19
C LEU A 116 1.31 3.51 -28.12
N SER A 117 0.55 2.98 -27.16
CA SER A 117 -0.01 3.76 -26.05
C SER A 117 -0.38 2.89 -24.86
N VAL A 118 -0.45 3.49 -23.68
CA VAL A 118 -0.89 2.84 -22.43
C VAL A 118 -2.34 3.20 -22.18
N CYS A 119 -3.19 2.19 -21.98
CA CYS A 119 -4.61 2.40 -21.70
C CYS A 119 -4.82 2.77 -20.23
N PRO A 120 -5.74 3.71 -19.91
CA PRO A 120 -5.97 4.14 -18.54
C PRO A 120 -6.56 3.01 -17.67
N PHE A 121 -6.16 2.97 -16.41
CA PHE A 121 -6.74 2.06 -15.43
C PHE A 121 -8.12 2.55 -14.97
N PRO A 122 -9.13 1.67 -14.88
CA PRO A 122 -10.41 2.04 -14.31
C PRO A 122 -10.23 2.40 -12.83
N SER A 123 -10.58 3.64 -12.49
CA SER A 123 -10.55 4.12 -11.12
C SER A 123 -11.67 3.50 -10.31
N LEU A 124 -11.35 2.98 -9.13
CA LEU A 124 -12.36 2.52 -8.18
C LEU A 124 -13.16 3.71 -7.62
N PRO A 125 -14.44 3.56 -7.29
CA PRO A 125 -15.17 4.61 -6.58
C PRO A 125 -14.53 4.89 -5.22
N LEU A 126 -14.62 6.14 -4.75
CA LEU A 126 -14.27 6.47 -3.37
C LEU A 126 -15.23 5.73 -2.43
N ALA A 127 -14.72 5.20 -1.32
CA ALA A 127 -15.56 4.60 -0.29
C ALA A 127 -16.62 5.60 0.19
N GLN A 128 -17.84 5.10 0.45
CA GLN A 128 -18.90 5.96 0.97
C GLN A 128 -18.66 6.27 2.46
N LEU A 129 -18.91 7.52 2.84
CA LEU A 129 -18.89 7.96 4.22
C LEU A 129 -20.12 7.41 4.97
N ASN A 130 -19.92 6.32 5.69
CA ASN A 130 -21.00 5.59 6.36
C ASN A 130 -20.89 5.68 7.88
N GLY A 131 -21.38 6.75 8.49
CA GLY A 131 -21.42 6.84 9.95
C GLY A 131 -21.89 8.19 10.46
N ASP A 132 -22.52 8.19 11.62
CA ASP A 132 -22.96 9.41 12.30
C ASP A 132 -22.02 9.75 13.46
N PHE A 133 -21.02 10.57 13.15
CA PHE A 133 -20.04 11.03 14.13
C PHE A 133 -19.57 12.44 13.79
N ASP A 134 -19.28 13.20 14.83
CA ASP A 134 -18.88 14.59 14.70
C ASP A 134 -17.37 14.73 14.45
N PHE A 135 -16.60 13.87 15.11
CA PHE A 135 -15.16 13.99 15.20
C PHE A 135 -14.49 12.63 15.36
N LEU A 136 -13.40 12.41 14.63
CA LEU A 136 -12.54 11.24 14.77
C LEU A 136 -11.10 11.72 15.02
N ARG A 137 -10.49 11.27 16.12
CA ARG A 137 -9.08 11.50 16.41
C ARG A 137 -8.30 10.19 16.43
N VAL A 138 -7.27 10.10 15.61
CA VAL A 138 -6.43 8.91 15.49
C VAL A 138 -4.97 9.29 15.73
N PHE A 139 -4.30 8.59 16.64
CA PHE A 139 -2.84 8.65 16.78
C PHE A 139 -2.22 7.47 16.04
N MET A 140 -1.08 7.69 15.37
CA MET A 140 -0.40 6.67 14.59
C MET A 140 1.09 6.65 14.94
N GLY A 141 1.62 5.50 15.30
CA GLY A 141 3.05 5.26 15.53
C GLY A 141 3.55 4.13 14.65
N PHE A 142 4.73 4.30 14.06
CA PHE A 142 5.39 3.30 13.21
C PHE A 142 6.78 2.96 13.74
N GLY A 143 7.09 1.67 13.76
CA GLY A 143 8.30 1.15 14.36
C GLY A 143 9.65 1.64 13.79
N PRO A 144 10.76 1.36 14.50
CA PRO A 144 10.81 0.71 15.82
C PRO A 144 10.15 1.56 16.91
N LEU A 145 9.27 0.96 17.72
CA LEU A 145 8.59 1.66 18.82
C LEU A 145 9.43 1.67 20.10
N LEU A 146 10.34 0.70 20.23
CA LEU A 146 11.30 0.57 21.32
C LEU A 146 12.71 0.39 20.77
N ASN A 147 13.69 0.84 21.56
CA ASN A 147 15.11 0.62 21.33
C ASN A 147 15.76 0.17 22.63
N GLY A 148 16.32 -1.05 22.66
CA GLY A 148 16.74 -1.70 23.88
C GLY A 148 15.60 -1.84 24.90
N ASP A 149 15.94 -1.68 26.17
CA ASP A 149 15.01 -1.90 27.28
C ASP A 149 14.21 -0.62 27.67
N SER A 150 14.45 0.53 27.00
CA SER A 150 13.81 1.81 27.36
C SER A 150 12.37 1.90 26.85
N TYR A 151 11.42 1.99 27.79
CA TYR A 151 9.99 2.08 27.52
C TYR A 151 9.43 3.52 27.68
N GLU A 152 10.21 4.46 28.18
CA GLU A 152 9.73 5.79 28.60
C GLU A 152 9.09 6.59 27.46
N HIS A 153 9.74 6.61 26.30
CA HIS A 153 9.23 7.32 25.12
C HIS A 153 7.94 6.73 24.60
N PHE A 154 7.87 5.40 24.58
CA PHE A 154 6.68 4.71 24.15
C PHE A 154 5.55 4.91 25.17
N ASP A 155 5.82 4.82 26.47
CA ASP A 155 4.82 5.10 27.51
C ASP A 155 4.29 6.53 27.45
N TYR A 156 5.16 7.51 27.19
CA TYR A 156 4.75 8.89 26.99
C TYR A 156 3.76 9.01 25.82
N PHE A 157 4.06 8.37 24.69
CA PHE A 157 3.17 8.34 23.53
C PHE A 157 1.84 7.63 23.83
N LEU A 158 1.87 6.48 24.50
CA LEU A 158 0.66 5.78 24.92
C LEU A 158 -0.18 6.62 25.89
N SER A 159 0.47 7.31 26.82
CA SER A 159 -0.19 8.23 27.77
C SER A 159 -0.84 9.40 27.04
N LYS A 160 -0.20 9.95 26.01
CA LYS A 160 -0.82 10.97 25.15
C LYS A 160 -2.07 10.44 24.46
N ALA A 161 -2.00 9.25 23.85
CA ALA A 161 -3.17 8.66 23.18
C ALA A 161 -4.30 8.35 24.19
N ALA A 162 -3.98 7.86 25.39
CA ALA A 162 -4.95 7.59 26.45
C ALA A 162 -5.64 8.87 26.97
N CYS A 163 -4.87 9.94 27.22
CA CYS A 163 -5.38 11.16 27.86
C CYS A 163 -6.04 12.16 26.90
N SER A 164 -5.82 12.06 25.59
CA SER A 164 -6.20 13.10 24.61
C SER A 164 -7.57 12.90 23.93
N SER A 165 -8.45 12.12 24.57
CA SER A 165 -9.74 11.67 24.02
C SER A 165 -9.62 11.06 22.62
N ALA A 166 -8.52 10.36 22.35
CA ALA A 166 -8.30 9.67 21.09
C ALA A 166 -9.44 8.67 20.83
N SER A 167 -9.98 8.69 19.62
CA SER A 167 -10.94 7.67 19.17
C SER A 167 -10.23 6.36 18.88
N ALA A 168 -9.04 6.44 18.28
CA ALA A 168 -8.21 5.29 18.00
C ALA A 168 -6.70 5.59 18.12
N LEU A 169 -5.93 4.53 18.35
CA LEU A 169 -4.48 4.46 18.29
C LEU A 169 -4.11 3.34 17.31
N ILE A 170 -3.33 3.66 16.28
CA ILE A 170 -2.80 2.69 15.31
C ILE A 170 -1.31 2.53 15.57
N LEU A 171 -0.88 1.32 15.87
CA LEU A 171 0.52 0.96 16.07
C LEU A 171 0.94 0.01 14.96
N SER A 172 1.98 0.38 14.22
CA SER A 172 2.57 -0.46 13.18
C SER A 172 3.97 -0.86 13.59
N GLY A 173 4.28 -2.16 13.44
CA GLY A 173 5.61 -2.68 13.71
C GLY A 173 6.70 -2.04 12.82
N PRO A 174 7.99 -2.34 13.08
CA PRO A 174 8.42 -3.27 14.11
C PRO A 174 8.24 -2.75 15.53
N PHE A 175 7.81 -3.60 16.45
CA PHE A 175 7.61 -3.20 17.86
C PHE A 175 8.94 -3.05 18.61
N TYR A 176 9.94 -3.83 18.23
CA TYR A 176 11.28 -3.82 18.80
C TYR A 176 12.34 -3.56 17.71
N ASN A 177 13.49 -2.99 18.08
CA ASN A 177 14.55 -2.73 17.13
C ASN A 177 15.15 -4.06 16.58
N PRO A 178 15.06 -4.34 15.27
CA PRO A 178 15.57 -5.58 14.70
C PRO A 178 17.10 -5.74 14.83
N ALA A 179 17.84 -4.65 15.12
CA ALA A 179 19.29 -4.69 15.32
C ALA A 179 19.73 -5.38 16.64
N GLU A 180 18.80 -5.69 17.56
CA GLU A 180 19.10 -6.30 18.87
C GLU A 180 18.32 -7.61 19.12
N PRO A 181 18.46 -8.64 18.26
CA PRO A 181 17.54 -9.78 18.21
C PRO A 181 17.48 -10.62 19.50
N ASN A 182 18.55 -10.64 20.30
CA ASN A 182 18.69 -11.52 21.47
C ASN A 182 17.63 -11.31 22.56
N LYS A 183 17.02 -10.11 22.64
CA LYS A 183 15.95 -9.79 23.58
C LYS A 183 14.60 -9.52 22.90
N ALA A 184 14.55 -9.60 21.56
CA ALA A 184 13.41 -9.11 20.79
C ALA A 184 12.10 -9.83 21.15
N VAL A 185 12.12 -11.15 21.35
CA VAL A 185 10.91 -11.92 21.70
C VAL A 185 10.35 -11.47 23.05
N GLU A 186 11.19 -11.44 24.08
CA GLU A 186 10.76 -11.10 25.44
C GLU A 186 10.31 -9.65 25.54
N GLN A 187 11.08 -8.73 24.97
CA GLN A 187 10.71 -7.31 24.94
C GLN A 187 9.42 -7.09 24.16
N THR A 188 9.21 -7.81 23.04
CA THR A 188 7.92 -7.77 22.34
C THR A 188 6.79 -8.18 23.27
N ARG A 189 6.88 -9.31 23.97
CA ARG A 189 5.83 -9.75 24.91
C ARG A 189 5.54 -8.71 26.00
N ILE A 190 6.59 -8.19 26.64
CA ILE A 190 6.47 -7.14 27.68
C ILE A 190 5.76 -5.90 27.11
N THR A 191 6.12 -5.50 25.90
CA THR A 191 5.53 -4.33 25.22
C THR A 191 4.04 -4.48 25.01
N PHE A 192 3.61 -5.63 24.48
CA PHE A 192 2.20 -5.89 24.24
C PHE A 192 1.41 -6.03 25.55
N ALA A 193 2.00 -6.63 26.59
CA ALA A 193 1.39 -6.68 27.92
C ALA A 193 1.15 -5.27 28.49
N LYS A 194 2.13 -4.36 28.37
CA LYS A 194 1.99 -2.97 28.81
C LYS A 194 0.97 -2.18 27.98
N ILE A 195 0.86 -2.41 26.67
CA ILE A 195 -0.21 -1.83 25.85
C ILE A 195 -1.57 -2.30 26.35
N VAL A 196 -1.72 -3.61 26.60
CA VAL A 196 -2.97 -4.19 27.11
C VAL A 196 -3.33 -3.59 28.46
N GLU A 197 -2.40 -3.54 29.40
CA GLU A 197 -2.60 -2.95 30.72
C GLU A 197 -3.03 -1.48 30.63
N LYS A 198 -2.31 -0.68 29.83
CA LYS A 198 -2.59 0.76 29.67
C LYS A 198 -4.00 1.01 29.14
N PHE A 199 -4.43 0.24 28.14
CA PHE A 199 -5.68 0.50 27.41
C PHE A 199 -6.87 -0.37 27.83
N LYS A 200 -6.70 -1.34 28.74
CA LYS A 200 -7.81 -2.14 29.26
C LYS A 200 -8.86 -1.25 29.92
N GLY A 201 -10.11 -1.36 29.46
CA GLY A 201 -11.23 -0.56 29.96
C GLY A 201 -11.26 0.88 29.46
N GLN A 202 -10.33 1.29 28.58
CA GLN A 202 -10.40 2.58 27.92
C GLN A 202 -11.36 2.57 26.73
N LYS A 203 -11.87 3.75 26.38
CA LYS A 203 -12.72 3.94 25.19
C LYS A 203 -11.92 3.99 23.88
N THR A 204 -10.63 4.32 23.97
CA THR A 204 -9.73 4.40 22.81
C THR A 204 -9.57 3.01 22.19
N LYS A 205 -9.85 2.89 20.90
CA LYS A 205 -9.57 1.65 20.15
C LYS A 205 -8.09 1.56 19.80
N VAL A 206 -7.44 0.45 20.12
CA VAL A 206 -6.04 0.20 19.76
C VAL A 206 -6.00 -0.83 18.65
N LEU A 207 -5.47 -0.43 17.49
CA LEU A 207 -5.30 -1.26 16.30
C LEU A 207 -3.81 -1.50 16.08
N ILE A 208 -3.42 -2.75 15.98
CA ILE A 208 -2.00 -3.12 15.92
C ILE A 208 -1.76 -3.92 14.63
N LEU A 209 -0.86 -3.41 13.77
CA LEU A 209 -0.42 -4.08 12.54
C LEU A 209 0.97 -4.70 12.74
N PRO A 210 1.16 -5.96 12.31
CA PRO A 210 2.47 -6.60 12.28
C PRO A 210 3.36 -6.01 11.18
N ASN A 211 4.66 -6.18 11.31
CA ASN A 211 5.64 -6.01 10.24
C ASN A 211 6.28 -7.35 9.85
N ALA A 212 6.00 -7.83 8.64
CA ALA A 212 6.47 -9.14 8.16
C ALA A 212 7.99 -9.33 8.27
N ASN A 213 8.76 -8.28 7.95
CA ASN A 213 10.22 -8.33 7.87
C ASN A 213 10.91 -8.28 9.23
N ASN A 214 10.38 -7.45 10.14
CA ASN A 214 11.15 -7.00 11.31
C ASN A 214 10.52 -7.39 12.65
N ASP A 215 9.26 -7.85 12.68
CA ASP A 215 8.68 -8.38 13.92
C ASP A 215 9.02 -9.86 14.09
N VAL A 216 9.75 -10.17 15.17
CA VAL A 216 10.28 -11.51 15.43
C VAL A 216 9.21 -12.59 15.65
N LEU A 217 7.99 -12.19 16.01
CA LEU A 217 6.84 -13.08 16.24
C LEU A 217 5.83 -13.08 15.08
N SER A 218 6.12 -12.36 14.01
CA SER A 218 5.31 -12.32 12.79
C SER A 218 5.80 -13.36 11.79
N THR A 219 4.92 -13.83 10.92
CA THR A 219 5.34 -14.65 9.78
C THR A 219 5.93 -13.75 8.71
N ASN A 220 7.06 -14.16 8.13
CA ASN A 220 7.74 -13.41 7.08
C ASN A 220 7.10 -13.62 5.70
N THR A 221 5.79 -13.36 5.64
CA THR A 221 4.95 -13.52 4.45
C THR A 221 4.06 -12.29 4.32
N PHE A 222 3.86 -11.83 3.09
CA PHE A 222 2.85 -10.81 2.77
C PHE A 222 1.79 -11.39 1.84
N PRO A 223 0.48 -11.26 2.09
CA PRO A 223 -0.11 -10.69 3.30
C PRO A 223 0.30 -11.41 4.59
N THR A 224 0.50 -10.64 5.65
CA THR A 224 0.84 -11.12 6.98
C THR A 224 -0.45 -11.30 7.79
N PRO A 225 -0.68 -12.48 8.40
CA PRO A 225 -1.82 -12.69 9.28
C PRO A 225 -1.69 -11.81 10.54
N ALA A 226 -2.83 -11.52 11.16
CA ALA A 226 -2.85 -10.86 12.46
C ALA A 226 -2.09 -11.67 13.51
N GLN A 227 -1.38 -10.98 14.41
CA GLN A 227 -0.69 -11.64 15.52
C GLN A 227 -1.69 -12.39 16.42
N LYS A 228 -1.26 -13.54 16.94
CA LYS A 228 -2.08 -14.35 17.84
C LYS A 228 -1.74 -13.98 19.29
N PRO A 229 -2.70 -13.55 20.13
CA PRO A 229 -2.43 -13.15 21.52
C PRO A 229 -1.63 -14.19 22.32
N ARG A 230 -1.93 -15.48 22.12
CA ARG A 230 -1.22 -16.58 22.79
C ARG A 230 0.28 -16.63 22.50
N LEU A 231 0.72 -16.24 21.30
CA LEU A 231 2.16 -16.18 20.98
C LEU A 231 2.88 -15.07 21.78
N LEU A 232 2.13 -14.03 22.15
CA LEU A 232 2.57 -12.92 22.97
C LEU A 232 2.45 -13.19 24.48
N GLY A 233 2.01 -14.40 24.89
CA GLY A 233 1.76 -14.72 26.29
C GLY A 233 0.51 -14.04 26.87
N LEU A 234 -0.43 -13.63 26.00
CA LEU A 234 -1.69 -12.99 26.40
C LEU A 234 -2.83 -14.01 26.31
N ASP A 235 -3.55 -14.22 27.42
CA ASP A 235 -4.69 -15.15 27.47
C ASP A 235 -5.89 -14.64 26.67
N ALA A 236 -6.19 -13.35 26.80
CA ALA A 236 -7.27 -12.67 26.12
C ALA A 236 -6.91 -11.19 25.87
N LEU A 237 -7.49 -10.62 24.80
CA LEU A 237 -7.40 -9.19 24.53
C LEU A 237 -8.66 -8.47 25.04
N PRO A 238 -8.53 -7.27 25.62
CA PRO A 238 -9.66 -6.37 25.82
C PRO A 238 -10.38 -6.06 24.49
N GLU A 239 -11.70 -5.86 24.52
CA GLU A 239 -12.51 -5.63 23.32
C GLU A 239 -12.07 -4.43 22.47
N ASN A 240 -11.48 -3.41 23.12
CA ASN A 240 -10.99 -2.22 22.46
C ASN A 240 -9.61 -2.39 21.80
N ILE A 241 -8.94 -3.55 21.97
CA ILE A 241 -7.61 -3.82 21.41
C ILE A 241 -7.71 -4.93 20.37
N GLN A 242 -7.20 -4.70 19.17
CA GLN A 242 -7.27 -5.67 18.08
C GLN A 242 -5.97 -5.75 17.28
N PHE A 243 -5.54 -7.00 17.03
CA PHE A 243 -4.51 -7.29 16.05
C PHE A 243 -5.13 -7.36 14.65
N LEU A 244 -4.54 -6.63 13.72
CA LEU A 244 -4.93 -6.57 12.33
C LEU A 244 -3.92 -7.34 11.46
N PRO A 245 -4.32 -7.85 10.29
CA PRO A 245 -3.38 -8.33 9.29
C PRO A 245 -2.58 -7.18 8.64
N ASP A 246 -1.57 -7.51 7.84
CA ASP A 246 -0.90 -6.59 6.90
C ASP A 246 -1.07 -7.11 5.46
N PRO A 247 -1.75 -6.40 4.55
CA PRO A 247 -2.39 -5.12 4.78
C PRO A 247 -3.64 -5.27 5.68
N ALA A 248 -4.20 -4.15 6.10
CA ALA A 248 -5.49 -4.08 6.75
C ALA A 248 -6.41 -3.13 5.99
N ILE A 249 -7.64 -3.56 5.71
CA ILE A 249 -8.70 -2.74 5.14
C ILE A 249 -9.84 -2.70 6.15
N PHE A 250 -10.14 -1.52 6.66
CA PHE A 250 -11.09 -1.35 7.76
C PHE A 250 -11.75 0.02 7.74
N THR A 251 -12.86 0.17 8.46
CA THR A 251 -13.50 1.48 8.64
C THR A 251 -13.52 1.89 10.11
N LEU A 252 -13.18 3.13 10.44
CA LEU A 252 -13.39 3.71 11.77
C LEU A 252 -14.48 4.77 11.69
N ASN A 253 -15.59 4.54 12.39
CA ASN A 253 -16.78 5.38 12.35
C ASN A 253 -17.33 5.64 10.93
N GLY A 254 -17.05 4.78 9.95
CA GLY A 254 -17.46 5.02 8.56
C GLY A 254 -16.42 5.64 7.66
N ILE A 255 -15.27 6.04 8.20
CA ILE A 255 -14.11 6.43 7.39
C ILE A 255 -13.34 5.16 7.04
N SER A 256 -13.29 4.81 5.76
CA SER A 256 -12.45 3.75 5.20
C SER A 256 -10.94 4.07 5.25
N PHE A 257 -10.16 3.11 5.72
CA PHE A 257 -8.71 3.07 5.80
C PHE A 257 -8.17 1.82 5.07
N VAL A 258 -7.06 2.00 4.37
CA VAL A 258 -6.12 0.92 4.04
C VAL A 258 -4.82 1.21 4.79
N ALA A 259 -4.23 0.21 5.42
CA ALA A 259 -2.94 0.33 6.08
C ALA A 259 -2.05 -0.84 5.69
N THR A 260 -0.76 -0.58 5.44
CA THR A 260 0.21 -1.65 5.17
C THR A 260 1.60 -1.29 5.65
N THR A 261 2.35 -2.25 6.20
CA THR A 261 3.69 -2.00 6.77
C THR A 261 4.85 -2.46 5.87
N THR A 262 4.55 -2.98 4.69
CA THR A 262 5.51 -3.56 3.72
C THR A 262 6.25 -2.48 2.90
N ASP A 263 6.15 -1.21 3.29
CA ASP A 263 6.80 -0.03 2.68
C ASP A 263 6.73 0.01 1.12
N PRO A 264 5.53 -0.06 0.54
CA PRO A 264 5.38 -0.13 -0.92
C PRO A 264 5.89 1.13 -1.63
N LEU A 265 5.83 2.29 -0.98
CA LEU A 265 6.34 3.55 -1.54
C LEU A 265 7.86 3.53 -1.70
N LYS A 266 8.62 2.99 -0.73
CA LYS A 266 10.07 2.87 -0.86
C LYS A 266 10.45 1.88 -1.95
N HIS A 267 9.72 0.78 -2.08
CA HIS A 267 9.95 -0.19 -3.15
C HIS A 267 9.67 0.42 -4.54
N LEU A 268 8.53 1.08 -4.70
CA LEU A 268 8.20 1.78 -5.94
C LEU A 268 9.23 2.88 -6.24
N ALA A 269 9.64 3.69 -5.25
CA ALA A 269 10.66 4.72 -5.44
C ALA A 269 12.02 4.17 -5.92
N LYS A 270 12.34 2.91 -5.63
CA LYS A 270 13.56 2.24 -6.11
C LYS A 270 13.38 1.62 -7.51
N LEU A 271 12.20 1.08 -7.79
CA LEU A 271 11.96 0.20 -8.94
C LEU A 271 11.26 0.88 -10.12
N GLU A 272 10.59 2.00 -9.87
CA GLU A 272 9.88 2.78 -10.88
C GLU A 272 10.83 3.32 -11.94
N ARG A 273 10.43 3.13 -13.21
CA ARG A 273 11.07 3.63 -14.41
C ARG A 273 10.14 4.58 -15.12
N TYR A 274 10.72 5.47 -15.90
CA TYR A 274 9.97 6.48 -16.62
C TYR A 274 10.43 6.57 -18.08
N CYS A 275 9.47 6.60 -19.00
CA CYS A 275 9.71 6.81 -20.43
C CYS A 275 9.21 8.20 -20.85
N GLY A 276 10.08 8.95 -21.55
CA GLY A 276 9.84 10.33 -21.98
C GLY A 276 10.26 11.37 -20.95
N GLU A 277 9.78 12.61 -21.12
CA GLU A 277 10.02 13.69 -20.16
C GLU A 277 8.96 13.72 -19.07
N LEU A 278 9.40 13.89 -17.83
CA LEU A 278 8.51 14.14 -16.70
C LEU A 278 7.88 15.52 -16.93
N ALA A 279 6.54 15.60 -16.88
CA ALA A 279 5.88 16.89 -17.02
C ALA A 279 6.44 17.87 -15.97
N SER A 280 6.83 19.07 -16.42
CA SER A 280 7.42 20.07 -15.52
C SER A 280 6.49 20.33 -14.33
N GLY A 281 6.98 20.10 -13.11
CA GLY A 281 6.21 20.26 -11.87
C GLY A 281 5.49 19.01 -11.36
N SER A 282 5.66 17.84 -11.98
CA SER A 282 5.08 16.60 -11.44
C SER A 282 5.73 16.17 -10.13
N ASP A 283 4.91 15.89 -9.11
CA ASP A 283 5.36 15.36 -7.83
C ASP A 283 5.55 13.85 -7.90
N ARG A 284 6.81 13.38 -7.96
CA ARG A 284 7.14 11.96 -8.01
C ARG A 284 6.41 11.15 -6.94
N MET A 285 6.29 11.67 -5.72
CA MET A 285 5.59 10.96 -4.65
C MET A 285 4.10 10.77 -4.93
N SER A 286 3.45 11.76 -5.56
CA SER A 286 2.06 11.64 -6.00
C SER A 286 1.89 10.57 -7.07
N ILE A 287 2.86 10.44 -8.00
CA ILE A 287 2.88 9.35 -9.00
C ILE A 287 2.97 7.97 -8.31
N LEU A 288 3.88 7.82 -7.33
CA LEU A 288 4.00 6.55 -6.59
C LEU A 288 2.72 6.21 -5.80
N CYS A 289 2.08 7.20 -5.18
CA CYS A 289 0.78 7.04 -4.52
C CYS A 289 -0.32 6.67 -5.52
N GLU A 290 -0.33 7.28 -6.70
CA GLU A 290 -1.28 6.99 -7.77
C GLU A 290 -1.16 5.55 -8.26
N HIS A 291 0.07 5.03 -8.40
CA HIS A 291 0.30 3.62 -8.72
C HIS A 291 -0.41 2.67 -7.75
N LEU A 292 -0.40 2.96 -6.45
CA LEU A 292 -1.11 2.13 -5.46
C LEU A 292 -2.63 2.11 -5.69
N LEU A 293 -3.22 3.26 -6.06
CA LEU A 293 -4.65 3.36 -6.36
C LEU A 293 -5.01 2.68 -7.69
N GLN A 294 -4.24 2.93 -8.75
CA GLN A 294 -4.48 2.36 -10.08
C GLN A 294 -4.35 0.83 -10.08
N GLN A 295 -3.39 0.31 -9.32
CA GLN A 295 -3.18 -1.13 -9.19
C GLN A 295 -4.16 -1.80 -8.20
N GLN A 296 -4.97 -1.01 -7.51
CA GLN A 296 -6.00 -1.48 -6.57
C GLN A 296 -5.42 -2.47 -5.55
N SER A 297 -4.19 -2.22 -5.10
CA SER A 297 -3.38 -3.15 -4.32
C SER A 297 -2.54 -2.40 -3.30
N ALA A 298 -2.46 -2.93 -2.09
CA ALA A 298 -1.64 -2.37 -1.03
C ALA A 298 -0.14 -2.45 -1.34
N CYS A 299 0.28 -3.45 -2.12
CA CYS A 299 1.66 -3.61 -2.56
C CYS A 299 1.68 -4.30 -3.94
N PRO A 300 1.68 -3.52 -5.04
CA PRO A 300 1.63 -4.06 -6.40
C PRO A 300 2.99 -4.51 -6.94
N VAL A 301 4.07 -4.18 -6.25
CA VAL A 301 5.44 -4.53 -6.64
C VAL A 301 5.64 -6.03 -6.56
N THR A 302 6.20 -6.62 -7.61
CA THR A 302 6.74 -7.98 -7.54
C THR A 302 8.13 -7.94 -6.92
N PHE A 303 8.30 -8.72 -5.86
CA PHE A 303 9.56 -8.89 -5.20
C PHE A 303 10.40 -9.92 -5.95
N GLY A 304 11.66 -9.58 -6.25
CA GLY A 304 12.61 -10.53 -6.81
C GLY A 304 13.00 -11.62 -5.80
N PRO A 305 13.75 -12.64 -6.24
CA PRO A 305 14.21 -13.73 -5.37
C PRO A 305 15.09 -13.26 -4.20
N GLU A 306 15.67 -12.06 -4.29
CA GLU A 306 16.48 -11.43 -3.23
C GLU A 306 15.64 -10.74 -2.15
N SER A 307 14.32 -10.75 -2.25
CA SER A 307 13.49 -10.10 -1.24
C SER A 307 13.42 -10.91 0.05
N ASP A 308 13.60 -10.20 1.15
CA ASP A 308 13.45 -10.76 2.49
C ASP A 308 12.01 -11.20 2.80
N VAL A 309 10.97 -10.75 2.05
CA VAL A 309 9.57 -11.16 2.28
C VAL A 309 9.08 -12.12 1.20
N MET A 310 8.44 -13.21 1.61
CA MET A 310 7.64 -14.03 0.70
C MET A 310 6.31 -13.35 0.38
N VAL A 311 6.18 -12.81 -0.83
CA VAL A 311 4.99 -12.06 -1.25
C VAL A 311 4.04 -12.91 -2.09
N ASN A 312 2.83 -13.07 -1.57
CA ASN A 312 1.67 -13.56 -2.28
C ASN A 312 0.89 -12.37 -2.86
N ILE A 313 0.53 -12.49 -4.13
CA ILE A 313 -0.28 -11.49 -4.85
C ILE A 313 -1.76 -11.51 -4.42
N GLN A 314 -2.22 -12.56 -3.73
CA GLN A 314 -3.59 -12.67 -3.23
C GLN A 314 -3.75 -11.97 -1.88
N GLY A 315 -4.92 -11.39 -1.62
CA GLY A 315 -5.25 -10.84 -0.30
C GLY A 315 -4.60 -9.49 0.02
N ASN A 316 -4.18 -8.72 -0.99
CA ASN A 316 -3.69 -7.35 -0.82
C ASN A 316 -4.54 -6.30 -1.58
N HIS A 317 -5.66 -6.72 -2.17
CA HIS A 317 -6.49 -5.91 -3.04
C HIS A 317 -7.65 -5.24 -2.28
N PHE A 318 -7.96 -3.99 -2.65
CA PHE A 318 -9.12 -3.26 -2.15
C PHE A 318 -10.13 -3.01 -3.28
N SER A 319 -11.42 -3.00 -2.96
CA SER A 319 -12.52 -2.86 -3.93
C SER A 319 -13.09 -1.43 -4.03
N GLN A 320 -12.65 -0.53 -3.15
CA GLN A 320 -12.98 0.89 -3.15
C GLN A 320 -11.74 1.68 -2.79
N ARG A 321 -11.60 2.90 -3.30
CA ARG A 321 -10.52 3.78 -2.84
C ARG A 321 -10.79 4.20 -1.40
N PRO A 322 -9.83 4.04 -0.48
CA PRO A 322 -10.02 4.45 0.89
C PRO A 322 -9.98 5.97 1.03
N HIS A 323 -10.52 6.50 2.13
CA HIS A 323 -10.31 7.91 2.46
C HIS A 323 -8.87 8.16 2.91
N PHE A 324 -8.31 7.21 3.67
CA PHE A 324 -6.94 7.25 4.14
C PHE A 324 -6.17 6.01 3.74
N PHE A 325 -4.95 6.22 3.29
CA PHE A 325 -4.00 5.14 3.02
C PHE A 325 -2.76 5.34 3.89
N ILE A 326 -2.63 4.53 4.93
CA ILE A 326 -1.51 4.55 5.87
C ILE A 326 -0.40 3.67 5.30
N VAL A 327 0.71 4.31 4.92
CA VAL A 327 1.88 3.70 4.29
C VAL A 327 3.12 4.07 5.11
N PRO A 328 3.30 3.46 6.29
CA PRO A 328 4.48 3.68 7.09
C PRO A 328 5.73 3.28 6.30
N SER A 329 6.70 4.18 6.29
CA SER A 329 7.90 4.08 5.47
C SER A 329 9.09 4.70 6.19
N ASN A 330 10.28 4.20 5.85
CA ASN A 330 11.55 4.83 6.27
C ASN A 330 11.81 6.17 5.55
N LEU A 331 11.01 6.51 4.54
CA LEU A 331 11.04 7.80 3.88
C LEU A 331 10.59 8.93 4.84
N ALA A 332 10.79 10.17 4.41
CA ALA A 332 10.31 11.33 5.16
C ALA A 332 8.79 11.22 5.43
N PRO A 333 8.30 11.71 6.60
CA PRO A 333 6.87 11.74 6.89
C PRO A 333 6.10 12.42 5.76
N LEU A 334 4.94 11.85 5.41
CA LEU A 334 4.21 12.21 4.20
C LEU A 334 2.74 12.47 4.52
N LYS A 335 2.18 13.52 3.93
CA LYS A 335 0.74 13.75 3.77
C LYS A 335 0.51 14.16 2.32
N ARG A 336 -0.19 13.35 1.54
CA ARG A 336 -0.53 13.66 0.14
C ARG A 336 -1.97 13.30 -0.16
N ASN A 337 -2.70 14.20 -0.81
CA ASN A 337 -4.01 13.90 -1.37
C ASN A 337 -3.84 13.52 -2.84
N VAL A 338 -4.16 12.28 -3.18
CA VAL A 338 -4.11 11.77 -4.55
C VAL A 338 -5.48 11.18 -4.86
N GLN A 339 -6.15 11.78 -5.84
CA GLN A 339 -7.51 11.42 -6.25
C GLN A 339 -8.50 11.30 -5.05
N ASN A 340 -8.50 12.23 -4.09
CA ASN A 340 -9.37 12.19 -2.90
C ASN A 340 -9.07 11.08 -1.87
N THR A 341 -7.95 10.37 -2.00
CA THR A 341 -7.37 9.54 -0.96
C THR A 341 -6.20 10.26 -0.31
N VAL A 342 -6.21 10.36 1.03
CA VAL A 342 -5.12 10.96 1.80
C VAL A 342 -4.11 9.89 2.20
N PHE A 343 -2.96 9.89 1.54
CA PHE A 343 -1.81 9.08 1.91
C PHE A 343 -1.08 9.66 3.12
N VAL A 344 -0.77 8.80 4.09
CA VAL A 344 -0.12 9.17 5.34
C VAL A 344 1.07 8.23 5.59
N ASN A 345 2.27 8.78 5.61
CA ASN A 345 3.44 8.11 6.20
C ASN A 345 3.73 8.77 7.55
N PRO A 346 3.53 8.06 8.68
CA PRO A 346 3.86 8.61 9.99
C PRO A 346 5.35 8.88 10.22
N GLY A 347 6.20 8.21 9.46
CA GLY A 347 7.64 8.16 9.71
C GLY A 347 7.99 7.30 10.92
N ARG A 348 9.26 6.91 11.01
CA ARG A 348 9.77 6.10 12.13
C ARG A 348 9.58 6.82 13.45
N PHE A 349 9.04 6.11 14.44
CA PHE A 349 8.76 6.61 15.77
C PHE A 349 10.04 7.07 16.45
N LEU A 350 11.05 6.21 16.54
CA LEU A 350 12.37 6.61 17.01
C LEU A 350 13.16 7.25 15.87
N PHE A 351 13.47 8.55 15.99
CA PHE A 351 14.25 9.28 15.01
C PHE A 351 15.30 10.16 15.67
N GLY A 352 16.54 9.66 15.73
CA GLY A 352 17.63 10.33 16.45
C GLY A 352 17.26 10.54 17.92
N GLN A 353 17.35 11.79 18.39
CA GLN A 353 16.96 12.17 19.76
C GLN A 353 15.49 12.64 19.87
N LYS A 354 14.62 12.24 18.93
CA LYS A 354 13.22 12.65 18.90
C LYS A 354 12.30 11.45 18.72
N VAL A 355 11.09 11.58 19.25
CA VAL A 355 9.96 10.71 18.92
C VAL A 355 9.10 11.35 17.84
N ARG A 356 8.64 10.54 16.88
CA ARG A 356 7.73 10.96 15.81
C ARG A 356 6.44 10.17 15.85
N TYR A 357 5.33 10.84 15.64
CA TYR A 357 4.04 10.19 15.48
C TYR A 357 3.12 11.09 14.68
N THR A 358 2.05 10.53 14.14
CA THR A 358 1.04 11.31 13.44
C THR A 358 -0.22 11.41 14.27
N LYS A 359 -0.79 12.61 14.28
CA LYS A 359 -2.14 12.84 14.79
C LYS A 359 -3.04 13.21 13.61
N LEU A 360 -4.09 12.41 13.42
CA LEU A 360 -5.15 12.64 12.44
C LEU A 360 -6.41 13.10 13.18
N ASP A 361 -6.92 14.27 12.82
CA ASP A 361 -8.21 14.79 13.28
C ASP A 361 -9.15 14.95 12.08
N VAL A 362 -10.34 14.34 12.12
CA VAL A 362 -11.37 14.47 11.09
C VAL A 362 -12.63 15.06 11.70
N ASN A 363 -13.18 16.12 11.10
CA ASN A 363 -14.40 16.78 11.54
C ASN A 363 -15.49 16.71 10.45
N ILE A 364 -16.37 15.71 10.52
CA ILE A 364 -17.38 15.46 9.49
C ILE A 364 -18.51 16.49 9.52
N LYS A 365 -18.77 17.18 10.64
CA LYS A 365 -19.76 18.28 10.67
C LYS A 365 -19.41 19.39 9.68
N ARG A 366 -18.13 19.66 9.45
CA ARG A 366 -17.66 20.62 8.42
C ARG A 366 -17.79 20.10 6.99
N GLY A 367 -17.68 18.79 6.79
CA GLY A 367 -17.85 18.15 5.47
C GLY A 367 -19.31 18.11 5.03
N ARG A 368 -20.26 17.89 5.96
CA ARG A 368 -21.71 17.83 5.66
C ARG A 368 -22.34 19.19 5.33
N THR A 369 -21.81 20.30 5.84
CA THR A 369 -22.35 21.66 5.57
C THR A 369 -21.99 22.20 4.19
N ASN A 370 -21.04 21.58 3.49
CA ASN A 370 -20.63 21.97 2.15
C ASN A 370 -21.17 20.96 1.14
N HIS A 371 -22.43 21.13 0.73
CA HIS A 371 -23.16 20.28 -0.23
C HIS A 371 -22.67 20.36 -1.69
N ALA A 372 -21.40 20.69 -1.93
CA ALA A 372 -20.84 20.64 -3.26
C ALA A 372 -20.07 19.34 -3.42
N ASP A 373 -20.30 18.61 -4.51
CA ASP A 373 -19.56 17.43 -4.96
C ASP A 373 -18.03 17.66 -5.15
N SER A 374 -17.52 18.82 -4.73
CA SER A 374 -16.15 19.32 -4.90
C SER A 374 -15.34 19.41 -3.60
N VAL A 375 -15.87 19.01 -2.43
CA VAL A 375 -15.09 19.06 -1.17
C VAL A 375 -14.32 17.75 -0.98
N GLY A 376 -13.00 17.82 -1.09
CA GLY A 376 -12.12 16.67 -0.90
C GLY A 376 -12.00 16.30 0.59
N PHE A 377 -11.71 15.03 0.88
CA PHE A 377 -11.53 14.56 2.26
C PHE A 377 -10.43 15.36 3.02
N SER A 378 -9.44 15.88 2.28
CA SER A 378 -8.39 16.76 2.82
C SER A 378 -8.91 18.02 3.50
N ASP A 379 -10.10 18.49 3.14
CA ASP A 379 -10.58 19.82 3.52
C ASP A 379 -11.19 19.83 4.93
N PHE A 380 -11.57 18.66 5.43
CA PHE A 380 -12.09 18.46 6.79
C PHE A 380 -11.26 17.48 7.62
N SER A 381 -10.03 17.20 7.18
CA SER A 381 -9.05 16.40 7.93
C SER A 381 -7.71 17.12 8.11
N SER A 382 -7.20 17.11 9.34
CA SER A 382 -5.85 17.57 9.66
C SER A 382 -4.97 16.36 9.96
N VAL A 383 -3.82 16.29 9.30
CA VAL A 383 -2.79 15.28 9.55
C VAL A 383 -1.54 16.03 9.97
N ASP A 384 -1.18 15.88 11.25
CA ASP A 384 -0.03 16.54 11.85
C ASP A 384 1.04 15.51 12.18
N ASN A 385 2.19 15.58 11.51
CA ASN A 385 3.37 14.82 11.90
C ASN A 385 4.10 15.57 13.03
N ARG A 386 4.12 14.98 14.22
CA ARG A 386 4.72 15.53 15.43
C ARG A 386 6.15 15.03 15.56
N ASN A 387 7.05 15.93 15.96
CA ASN A 387 8.45 15.63 16.28
C ASN A 387 8.72 16.19 17.67
N GLU A 388 8.80 15.34 18.69
CA GLU A 388 9.02 15.76 20.08
C GLU A 388 10.38 15.29 20.57
N PRO A 389 11.09 16.07 21.39
CA PRO A 389 12.36 15.63 21.97
C PRO A 389 12.15 14.39 22.84
N ILE A 390 13.13 13.49 22.78
CA ILE A 390 13.33 12.46 23.80
C ILE A 390 13.64 13.23 25.09
N VAL A 391 12.66 13.32 25.99
CA VAL A 391 12.85 13.97 27.28
C VAL A 391 13.87 13.12 28.05
N GLU A 392 15.12 13.57 28.11
CA GLU A 392 16.01 13.18 29.21
C GLU A 392 15.40 13.79 30.47
N GLN A 393 14.70 12.98 31.27
CA GLN A 393 14.46 13.38 32.64
C GLN A 393 15.83 13.42 33.30
N LYS A 394 16.44 14.61 33.35
CA LYS A 394 17.54 14.84 34.29
C LYS A 394 16.98 14.49 35.67
N PRO A 395 17.68 13.66 36.46
CA PRO A 395 17.26 13.42 37.84
C PRO A 395 17.15 14.78 38.52
N THR A 396 15.95 15.08 39.02
CA THR A 396 15.76 16.19 39.95
C THR A 396 16.69 15.92 41.13
N GLN A 397 17.51 16.92 41.44
CA GLN A 397 18.75 16.90 42.24
C GLN A 397 18.76 15.98 43.47
#